data_AF-A0A1R3TFE3-F1
#
_entry.id   AF-A0A1R3TFE3-F1
#
_cell.length_a   1.000
_cell.length_b   1.000
_cell.length_c   1.000
_cell.angle_alpha   90.00
_cell.angle_beta   90.00
_cell.angle_gamma   90.00
#
_symmetry.space_group_name_H-M   'P 1'
#
loop_
_entity.id
_entity.type
_entity.pdbx_description
1 polymer ?
#
loop_
_entity_poly.entity_id
_entity_poly.type
_entity_poly.pdbx_seq_one_letter_code
_entity_poly.pdbx_strand_id
1 'polypeptide(L)'
;MKIAVENLNRIRINKGFTYNDLAQITGYSKNSIQKLLSYNNNSKSRLDIVVKVCKALDVDFPSIFERGVGTYTAQGGLVYTGFDNDVGQEYYLKKFVNKVRIEIDNYTHYYLKTVSGLSESTISDLLNFKTQNPQIETLLKIAKGLEISESEMFR
;
A
#
# COMPACT_ATOMS: atom_id res chain seq x y z
N MET A 1 3.94 -5.52 4.96
CA MET A 1 4.84 -4.41 4.56
C MET A 1 6.30 -4.73 4.26
N LYS A 2 6.93 -5.79 4.80
CA LYS A 2 8.39 -6.00 4.62
C LYS A 2 8.83 -5.90 3.14
N ILE A 3 8.14 -6.63 2.25
CA ILE A 3 8.41 -6.64 0.81
C ILE A 3 8.26 -5.24 0.21
N ALA A 4 7.17 -4.55 0.53
CA ALA A 4 6.92 -3.21 0.03
C ALA A 4 7.95 -2.17 0.50
N VAL A 5 8.41 -2.22 1.75
CA VAL A 5 9.49 -1.34 2.23
C VAL A 5 10.81 -1.63 1.50
N GLU A 6 11.12 -2.90 1.27
CA GLU A 6 12.32 -3.32 0.54
C GLU A 6 12.28 -2.82 -0.91
N ASN A 7 11.15 -3.03 -1.59
CA ASN A 7 10.93 -2.56 -2.96
C ASN A 7 11.01 -1.03 -3.04
N LEU A 8 10.33 -0.29 -2.17
CA LEU A 8 10.37 1.18 -2.14
C LEU A 8 11.79 1.71 -1.93
N ASN A 9 12.57 1.11 -1.02
CA ASN A 9 13.97 1.50 -0.83
C ASN A 9 14.83 1.21 -2.05
N ARG A 10 14.66 0.05 -2.68
CA ARG A 10 15.38 -0.31 -3.91
C ARG A 10 15.08 0.67 -5.03
N ILE A 11 13.80 0.97 -5.25
CA ILE A 11 13.34 1.92 -6.28
C ILE A 11 13.90 3.31 -5.99
N ARG A 12 13.79 3.79 -4.75
CA ARG A 12 14.31 5.08 -4.31
C ARG A 12 15.81 5.22 -4.63
N ILE A 13 16.61 4.22 -4.27
CA ILE A 13 18.06 4.23 -4.51
C ILE A 13 18.35 4.22 -6.01
N ASN A 14 17.69 3.36 -6.77
CA ASN A 14 17.90 3.23 -8.22
C ASN A 14 17.51 4.50 -8.99
N LYS A 15 16.46 5.20 -8.55
CA LYS A 15 16.04 6.49 -9.12
C LYS A 15 16.81 7.69 -8.54
N GLY A 16 17.76 7.48 -7.62
CA GLY A 16 18.60 8.54 -7.06
C GLY A 16 17.91 9.49 -6.06
N PHE A 17 16.74 9.12 -5.54
CA PHE A 17 15.99 9.98 -4.61
C PHE A 17 16.55 9.90 -3.19
N THR A 18 16.74 11.05 -2.54
CA THR A 18 17.00 11.14 -1.11
C THR A 18 15.70 11.19 -0.30
N TYR A 19 15.79 11.02 1.02
CA TYR A 19 14.64 11.23 1.90
C TYR A 19 14.17 12.70 1.91
N ASN A 20 15.06 13.65 1.62
CA ASN A 20 14.70 15.07 1.53
C ASN A 20 13.88 15.34 0.27
N ASP A 21 14.27 14.75 -0.86
CA ASP A 21 13.53 14.89 -2.13
C ASP A 21 12.12 14.34 -1.98
N LEU A 22 11.98 13.13 -1.42
CA LEU A 22 10.68 12.55 -1.14
C LEU A 22 9.84 13.39 -0.17
N ALA A 23 10.46 13.98 0.86
CA ALA A 23 9.76 14.87 1.78
C ALA A 23 9.21 16.12 1.07
N GLN A 24 10.02 16.73 0.20
CA GLN A 24 9.61 17.90 -0.59
C GLN A 24 8.48 17.58 -1.56
N ILE A 25 8.57 16.47 -2.29
CA ILE A 25 7.58 16.08 -3.32
C ILE A 25 6.26 15.63 -2.69
N THR A 26 6.33 14.86 -1.60
CA THR A 26 5.12 14.28 -0.97
C THR A 26 4.43 15.23 0.01
N GLY A 27 5.15 16.26 0.48
CA GLY A 27 4.71 17.19 1.52
C GLY A 27 4.75 16.62 2.95
N TYR A 28 5.28 15.40 3.16
CA TYR A 28 5.50 14.88 4.51
C TYR A 28 6.87 15.27 5.07
N SER A 29 6.96 15.28 6.40
CA SER A 29 8.27 15.43 7.05
C SER A 29 9.23 14.32 6.64
N LYS A 30 10.52 14.65 6.53
CA LYS A 30 11.60 13.67 6.34
C LYS A 30 11.53 12.52 7.32
N ASN A 31 11.22 12.81 8.60
CA ASN A 31 11.09 11.79 9.64
C ASN A 31 9.94 10.80 9.34
N SER A 32 8.81 11.28 8.81
CA SER A 32 7.70 10.41 8.39
C SER A 32 8.12 9.49 7.23
N ILE A 33 8.85 10.02 6.24
CA ILE A 33 9.39 9.24 5.12
C ILE A 33 10.39 8.18 5.62
N GLN A 34 11.31 8.57 6.51
CA GLN A 34 12.29 7.65 7.08
C GLN A 34 11.62 6.53 7.91
N LYS A 35 10.58 6.87 8.68
CA LYS A 35 9.79 5.87 9.41
C LYS A 35 9.05 4.93 8.45
N LEU A 36 8.48 5.46 7.37
CA LEU A 36 7.83 4.65 6.34
C LEU A 36 8.83 3.65 5.74
N LEU A 37 10.01 4.12 5.34
CA LEU A 37 11.03 3.34 4.65
C LEU A 37 11.97 2.57 5.59
N SER A 38 11.72 2.59 6.90
CA SER A 38 12.50 1.80 7.86
C SER A 38 12.15 0.32 7.72
N TYR A 39 13.16 -0.55 7.68
CA TYR A 39 12.96 -2.00 7.71
C TYR A 39 12.23 -2.50 8.97
N ASN A 40 12.23 -1.69 10.04
CA ASN A 40 11.46 -1.93 11.26
C ASN A 40 10.05 -1.31 11.20
N ASN A 41 9.53 -0.99 10.01
CA ASN A 41 8.17 -0.50 9.87
C ASN A 41 7.17 -1.65 9.97
N ASN A 42 6.38 -1.62 11.03
CA ASN A 42 5.36 -2.62 11.34
C ASN A 42 4.05 -2.40 10.55
N SER A 43 4.07 -1.73 9.39
CA SER A 43 2.89 -1.35 8.59
C SER A 43 1.98 -0.28 9.23
N LYS A 44 2.49 0.48 10.21
CA LYS A 44 1.70 1.51 10.93
C LYS A 44 1.50 2.80 10.12
N SER A 45 2.13 2.90 8.96
CA SER A 45 1.94 4.01 8.03
C SER A 45 0.51 4.04 7.52
N ARG A 46 -0.02 5.24 7.31
CA ARG A 46 -1.32 5.44 6.67
C ARG A 46 -1.23 5.23 5.16
N LEU A 47 -2.36 4.90 4.52
CA LEU A 47 -2.43 4.62 3.08
C LEU A 47 -1.92 5.80 2.25
N ASP A 48 -2.33 7.02 2.58
CA ASP A 48 -1.99 8.25 1.87
C ASP A 48 -0.47 8.45 1.66
N ILE A 49 0.33 8.30 2.72
CA ILE A 49 1.78 8.50 2.64
C ILE A 49 2.45 7.44 1.77
N VAL A 50 1.95 6.19 1.77
CA VAL A 50 2.51 5.13 0.92
C VAL A 50 2.18 5.42 -0.55
N VAL A 51 0.94 5.76 -0.86
CA VAL A 51 0.50 6.11 -2.21
C VAL A 51 1.24 7.34 -2.74
N LYS A 52 1.40 8.39 -1.92
CA LYS A 52 2.17 9.58 -2.30
C LYS A 52 3.65 9.28 -2.55
N VAL A 53 4.27 8.39 -1.78
CA VAL A 53 5.66 7.97 -2.05
C VAL A 53 5.75 7.16 -3.34
N CYS A 54 4.77 6.30 -3.64
CA CYS A 54 4.72 5.58 -4.92
C CYS A 54 4.58 6.56 -6.10
N LYS A 55 3.72 7.57 -5.97
CA LYS A 55 3.59 8.65 -6.96
C LYS A 55 4.89 9.44 -7.13
N ALA A 56 5.54 9.84 -6.04
CA ALA A 56 6.81 10.56 -6.08
C ALA A 56 7.94 9.74 -6.72
N LEU A 57 7.94 8.43 -6.49
CA LEU A 57 8.87 7.49 -7.10
C LEU A 57 8.43 7.02 -8.48
N ASP A 58 7.28 7.47 -9.00
CA ASP A 58 6.68 7.00 -10.25
C ASP A 58 6.73 5.47 -10.38
N VAL A 59 6.04 4.79 -9.45
CA VAL A 59 5.88 3.33 -9.42
C VAL A 59 4.45 2.97 -9.07
N ASP A 60 3.88 1.99 -9.77
CA ASP A 60 2.56 1.43 -9.50
C ASP A 60 2.43 0.97 -8.03
N PHE A 61 1.40 1.46 -7.33
CA PHE A 61 1.23 1.19 -5.90
C PHE A 61 0.98 -0.30 -5.58
N PRO A 62 0.06 -1.02 -6.24
CA PRO A 62 -0.12 -2.46 -6.02
C PRO A 62 1.16 -3.27 -6.25
N SER A 63 1.97 -2.90 -7.26
CA SER A 63 3.20 -3.62 -7.58
C SER A 63 4.20 -3.68 -6.43
N ILE A 64 4.26 -2.67 -5.55
CA ILE A 64 5.26 -2.64 -4.46
C ILE A 64 5.11 -3.83 -3.51
N PHE A 65 3.95 -4.46 -3.45
CA PHE A 65 3.72 -5.62 -2.58
C PHE A 65 4.17 -6.95 -3.19
N GLU A 66 4.54 -6.97 -4.48
CA GLU A 66 4.97 -8.17 -5.18
C GLU A 66 6.47 -8.42 -4.99
N ARG A 67 6.90 -9.67 -5.10
CA ARG A 67 8.34 -9.98 -5.11
C ARG A 67 8.90 -9.68 -6.50
N GLY A 68 10.07 -9.04 -6.55
CA GLY A 68 10.78 -8.82 -7.82
C GLY A 68 10.23 -7.66 -8.66
N VAL A 69 9.82 -6.56 -8.04
CA VAL A 69 9.18 -5.42 -8.73
C VAL A 69 10.08 -4.75 -9.77
N GLY A 70 9.63 -4.74 -11.02
CA GLY A 70 10.35 -4.13 -12.14
C GLY A 70 11.09 -5.15 -13.00
N THR A 71 11.43 -4.72 -14.21
CA THR A 71 12.04 -5.54 -15.26
C THR A 71 13.36 -4.95 -15.69
N TYR A 72 14.32 -5.80 -16.05
CA TYR A 72 15.58 -5.35 -16.63
C TYR A 72 15.41 -5.06 -18.12
N THR A 73 15.92 -3.92 -18.58
CA THR A 73 16.08 -3.64 -20.00
C THR A 73 17.18 -4.53 -20.59
N ALA A 74 17.24 -4.59 -21.91
CA ALA A 74 18.34 -5.26 -22.62
C ALA A 74 19.73 -4.69 -22.24
N GLN A 75 19.79 -3.44 -21.76
CA GLN A 75 21.00 -2.75 -21.31
C GLN A 75 21.24 -2.89 -19.79
N GLY A 76 20.45 -3.72 -19.09
CA GLY A 76 20.59 -3.97 -17.65
C GLY A 76 20.00 -2.89 -16.74
N GLY A 77 19.29 -1.90 -17.29
CA GLY A 77 18.60 -0.88 -16.51
C GLY A 77 17.31 -1.43 -15.89
N LEU A 78 17.03 -1.12 -14.62
CA LEU A 78 15.80 -1.56 -13.98
C LEU A 78 14.67 -0.56 -14.24
N VAL A 79 13.57 -1.05 -14.83
CA VAL A 79 12.38 -0.25 -15.18
C VAL A 79 11.20 -0.74 -14.36
N TYR A 80 10.31 0.16 -13.99
CA TYR A 80 9.12 -0.12 -13.19
C TYR A 80 7.87 0.32 -13.94
N THR A 81 6.74 -0.34 -13.68
CA THR A 81 5.44 0.19 -14.09
C THR A 81 5.23 1.54 -13.41
N GLY A 82 4.97 2.58 -14.19
CA GLY A 82 4.77 3.94 -13.69
C GLY A 82 3.49 4.08 -12.86
N PHE A 83 3.42 5.16 -12.08
CA PHE A 83 2.23 5.47 -11.30
C PHE A 83 1.20 6.20 -12.18
N ASP A 84 -0.06 5.78 -12.14
CA ASP A 84 -1.15 6.51 -12.79
C ASP A 84 -1.40 7.85 -12.05
N ASN A 85 -1.04 8.96 -12.70
CA ASN A 85 -1.06 10.28 -12.08
C ASN A 85 -2.48 10.82 -11.81
N ASP A 86 -3.50 10.23 -12.41
CA ASP A 86 -4.90 10.61 -12.26
C ASP A 86 -5.55 9.98 -11.03
N VAL A 87 -4.87 9.04 -10.36
CA VAL A 87 -5.39 8.37 -9.16
C VAL A 87 -4.67 8.77 -7.87
N GLY A 88 -5.40 8.65 -6.76
CA GLY A 88 -4.94 8.91 -5.39
C GLY A 88 -5.29 7.77 -4.44
N GLN A 89 -5.09 7.97 -3.14
CA GLN A 89 -5.38 6.95 -2.13
C GLN A 89 -6.85 6.52 -2.12
N GLU A 90 -7.79 7.41 -2.46
CA GLU A 90 -9.22 7.14 -2.50
C GLU A 90 -9.55 6.05 -3.54
N TYR A 91 -8.84 6.06 -4.68
CA TYR A 91 -8.99 5.06 -5.73
C TYR A 91 -8.62 3.68 -5.21
N TYR A 92 -7.43 3.54 -4.62
CA TYR A 92 -6.95 2.27 -4.08
C TYR A 92 -7.77 1.79 -2.89
N LEU A 93 -8.24 2.70 -2.02
CA LEU A 93 -9.15 2.36 -0.94
C LEU A 93 -10.48 1.81 -1.47
N LYS A 94 -11.04 2.43 -2.53
CA LYS A 94 -12.27 1.98 -3.16
C LYS A 94 -12.12 0.59 -3.80
N LYS A 95 -11.01 0.35 -4.51
CA LYS A 95 -10.68 -0.97 -5.06
C LYS A 95 -10.62 -2.03 -3.96
N PHE A 96 -9.88 -1.73 -2.90
CA PHE A 96 -9.76 -2.59 -1.73
C PHE A 96 -11.12 -2.93 -1.11
N VAL A 97 -11.93 -1.91 -0.77
CA VAL A 97 -13.24 -2.13 -0.14
C VAL A 97 -14.19 -2.91 -1.07
N ASN A 98 -14.18 -2.62 -2.38
CA ASN A 98 -15.01 -3.35 -3.33
C ASN A 98 -14.60 -4.83 -3.42
N LYS A 99 -13.29 -5.12 -3.48
CA LYS A 99 -12.79 -6.49 -3.48
C LYS A 99 -13.20 -7.20 -2.19
N VAL A 100 -13.01 -6.58 -1.02
CA VAL A 100 -13.49 -7.16 0.25
C VAL A 100 -14.99 -7.49 0.19
N ARG A 101 -15.83 -6.56 -0.28
CA ARG A 101 -17.28 -6.78 -0.38
C ARG A 101 -17.65 -7.97 -1.27
N ILE A 102 -16.98 -8.12 -2.42
CA ILE A 102 -17.21 -9.25 -3.32
C ILE A 102 -16.85 -10.58 -2.65
N GLU A 103 -15.70 -10.63 -1.98
CA GLU A 103 -15.19 -11.86 -1.36
C GLU A 103 -16.01 -12.26 -0.13
N ILE A 104 -16.65 -11.30 0.54
CA ILE A 104 -17.50 -11.55 1.71
C ILE A 104 -18.99 -11.56 1.39
N ASP A 105 -19.41 -11.52 0.13
CA ASP A 105 -20.84 -11.36 -0.23
C ASP A 105 -21.74 -12.44 0.40
N ASN A 106 -21.18 -13.64 0.64
CA ASN A 106 -21.84 -14.76 1.31
C ASN A 106 -21.46 -14.93 2.80
N TYR A 107 -20.72 -13.98 3.37
CA TYR A 107 -20.16 -14.05 4.71
C TYR A 107 -20.56 -12.85 5.57
N THR A 108 -20.71 -13.06 6.86
CA THR A 108 -21.05 -11.98 7.81
C THR A 108 -19.81 -11.16 8.17
N HIS A 109 -19.98 -9.93 8.69
CA HIS A 109 -18.86 -9.16 9.26
C HIS A 109 -18.11 -9.91 10.38
N TYR A 110 -18.79 -10.84 11.07
CA TYR A 110 -18.17 -11.71 12.06
C TYR A 110 -17.09 -12.63 11.46
N TYR A 111 -17.25 -13.07 10.21
CA TYR A 111 -16.23 -13.82 9.50
C TYR A 111 -14.95 -12.99 9.36
N LEU A 112 -15.06 -11.75 8.85
CA LEU A 112 -13.91 -10.85 8.72
C LEU A 112 -13.22 -10.56 10.03
N LYS A 113 -13.98 -10.34 11.12
CA LYS A 113 -13.42 -10.18 12.46
C LYS A 113 -12.54 -11.38 12.85
N THR A 114 -13.05 -12.58 12.61
CA THR A 114 -12.38 -13.84 12.98
C THR A 114 -11.09 -14.02 12.20
N VAL A 115 -11.10 -13.80 10.88
CA VAL A 115 -9.93 -14.05 10.03
C VAL A 115 -8.89 -12.93 10.06
N SER A 116 -9.30 -11.67 10.26
CA SER A 116 -8.39 -10.52 10.28
C SER A 116 -7.89 -10.15 11.68
N GLY A 117 -8.60 -10.58 12.74
CA GLY A 117 -8.35 -10.17 14.12
C GLY A 117 -8.69 -8.70 14.42
N LEU A 118 -9.42 -8.02 13.52
CA LEU A 118 -9.89 -6.63 13.71
C LEU A 118 -11.23 -6.59 14.46
N SER A 119 -11.54 -5.46 15.10
CA SER A 119 -12.87 -5.26 15.67
C SER A 119 -13.92 -5.08 14.57
N GLU A 120 -15.16 -5.52 14.84
CA GLU A 120 -16.29 -5.32 13.92
C GLU A 120 -16.54 -3.83 13.64
N SER A 121 -16.30 -2.95 14.62
CA SER A 121 -16.38 -1.50 14.42
C SER A 121 -15.36 -1.01 13.40
N THR A 122 -14.11 -1.47 13.49
CA THR A 122 -13.05 -1.09 12.53
C THR A 122 -13.39 -1.57 11.12
N ILE A 123 -13.90 -2.80 10.99
CA ILE A 123 -14.35 -3.36 9.72
C ILE A 123 -15.52 -2.54 9.16
N SER A 124 -16.53 -2.27 9.98
CA SER A 124 -17.70 -1.49 9.58
C SER A 124 -17.31 -0.07 9.14
N ASP A 125 -16.44 0.61 9.89
CA ASP A 125 -15.98 1.95 9.57
C ASP A 125 -15.15 1.98 8.28
N LEU A 126 -14.37 0.94 8.01
CA LEU A 126 -13.65 0.79 6.74
C LEU A 126 -14.61 0.54 5.57
N LEU A 127 -15.49 -0.45 5.69
CA LEU A 127 -16.40 -0.85 4.60
C LEU A 127 -17.43 0.22 4.27
N ASN A 128 -17.78 1.07 5.23
CA ASN A 128 -18.68 2.21 5.01
C ASN A 128 -17.93 3.51 4.66
N PHE A 129 -16.62 3.44 4.37
CA PHE A 129 -15.78 4.60 4.08
C PHE A 129 -15.83 5.70 5.17
N LYS A 130 -16.10 5.36 6.42
CA LYS A 130 -15.93 6.31 7.53
C LYS A 130 -14.45 6.54 7.82
N THR A 131 -13.61 5.54 7.57
CA THR A 131 -12.15 5.67 7.60
C THR A 131 -11.60 5.90 6.19
N GLN A 132 -11.28 7.15 5.85
CA GLN A 132 -10.78 7.55 4.53
C GLN A 132 -9.27 7.34 4.33
N ASN A 133 -8.52 7.26 5.43
CA ASN A 133 -7.06 7.07 5.40
C ASN A 133 -6.63 6.02 6.44
N PRO A 134 -6.96 4.74 6.20
CA PRO A 134 -6.65 3.66 7.12
C PRO A 134 -5.14 3.44 7.23
N GLN A 135 -4.72 2.78 8.32
CA GLN A 135 -3.37 2.23 8.40
C GLN A 135 -3.24 1.07 7.41
N ILE A 136 -2.08 0.96 6.77
CA ILE A 136 -1.80 -0.17 5.87
C ILE A 136 -1.93 -1.49 6.63
N GLU A 137 -1.48 -1.57 7.89
CA GLU A 137 -1.65 -2.75 8.74
C GLU A 137 -3.09 -3.28 8.76
N THR A 138 -4.09 -2.39 8.89
CA THR A 138 -5.51 -2.76 8.87
C THR A 138 -5.89 -3.45 7.57
N LEU A 139 -5.45 -2.90 6.43
CA LEU A 139 -5.72 -3.46 5.12
C LEU A 139 -5.01 -4.80 4.92
N LEU A 140 -3.74 -4.90 5.32
CA LEU A 140 -2.95 -6.14 5.17
C LEU A 140 -3.50 -7.28 6.06
N LYS A 141 -4.04 -6.97 7.24
CA LYS A 141 -4.71 -7.96 8.09
C LYS A 141 -5.95 -8.55 7.43
N ILE A 142 -6.72 -7.72 6.71
CA ILE A 142 -7.89 -8.19 5.95
C ILE A 142 -7.44 -9.03 4.77
N ALA A 143 -6.49 -8.55 3.96
CA ALA A 143 -5.95 -9.29 2.82
C ALA A 143 -5.45 -10.68 3.25
N LYS A 144 -4.67 -10.73 4.33
CA LYS A 144 -4.18 -11.98 4.92
C LYS A 144 -5.33 -12.89 5.39
N GLY A 145 -6.33 -12.34 6.07
CA GLY A 145 -7.47 -13.13 6.57
C GLY A 145 -8.33 -13.71 5.45
N LEU A 146 -8.40 -13.03 4.30
CA LEU A 146 -9.09 -13.51 3.10
C LEU A 146 -8.21 -14.42 2.22
N GLU A 147 -6.94 -14.61 2.57
CA GLU A 147 -5.95 -15.35 1.78
C GLU A 147 -5.74 -14.79 0.36
N ILE A 148 -5.94 -13.48 0.19
CA ILE A 148 -5.76 -12.77 -1.07
C ILE A 148 -4.44 -11.99 -1.02
N SER A 149 -3.71 -12.00 -2.13
CA SER A 149 -2.45 -11.26 -2.20
C SER A 149 -2.66 -9.76 -2.01
N GLU A 150 -1.71 -9.11 -1.33
CA GLU A 150 -1.79 -7.68 -1.02
C GLU A 150 -1.91 -6.83 -2.31
N SER A 151 -1.21 -7.21 -3.40
CA SER A 151 -1.30 -6.51 -4.68
C SER A 151 -2.66 -6.67 -5.36
N GLU A 152 -3.24 -7.87 -5.35
CA GLU A 152 -4.56 -8.13 -5.95
C GLU A 152 -5.66 -7.33 -5.25
N MET A 153 -5.58 -7.17 -3.92
CA MET A 153 -6.56 -6.39 -3.17
C MET A 153 -6.63 -4.92 -3.62
N PHE A 154 -5.55 -4.37 -4.17
CA PHE A 154 -5.48 -2.96 -4.57
C PHE A 154 -5.68 -2.73 -6.08
N ARG A 155 -5.93 -3.78 -6.88
CA ARG A 155 -6.13 -3.70 -8.34
C ARG A 155 -7.59 -3.47 -8.76
#